data_AF-A0A844SKY0-F1
#
_entry.id   AF-A0A844SKY0-F1
#
_cell.length_a   1.000
_cell.length_b   1.000
_cell.length_c   1.000
_cell.angle_alpha   90.00
_cell.angle_beta   90.00
_cell.angle_gamma   90.00
#
_symmetry.space_group_name_H-M   'P 1'
#
loop_
_entity.id
_entity.type
_entity.pdbx_description
1 polymer ?
#
loop_
_entity_poly.entity_id
_entity_poly.type
_entity_poly.pdbx_seq_one_letter_code
_entity_poly.pdbx_strand_id
1 'polypeptide(L)'
;MLAKPAIGPAQAHDHGHPELNAWYESLRSVKGPCCDGSDAKRVDDADWDTKDGHYRVRLEGEWVDVPDEAVVAGPNRAGRTMVWPYYLDGHPRPRCFMPGSMG
;
A
#
# COMPACT_ATOMS: atom_id res chain seq x y z
N MET A 1 33.26 -4.13 -8.66
CA MET A 1 32.41 -3.50 -7.61
C MET A 1 30.98 -3.62 -8.10
N LEU A 2 30.17 -4.51 -7.53
CA LEU A 2 28.78 -4.68 -7.93
C LEU A 2 27.97 -3.51 -7.38
N ALA A 3 27.39 -2.70 -8.28
CA ALA A 3 26.47 -1.64 -7.90
C ALA A 3 25.22 -2.27 -7.28
N LYS A 4 24.92 -1.92 -6.02
CA LYS A 4 23.65 -2.28 -5.38
C LYS A 4 22.52 -1.58 -6.14
N PRO A 5 21.49 -2.29 -6.62
CA PRO A 5 20.32 -1.63 -7.16
C PRO A 5 19.68 -0.80 -6.03
N ALA A 6 19.51 0.50 -6.27
CA ALA A 6 18.69 1.34 -5.42
C ALA A 6 17.24 0.89 -5.65
N ILE A 7 16.74 0.03 -4.75
CA ILE A 7 15.31 -0.28 -4.68
C ILE A 7 14.64 0.97 -4.13
N GLY A 8 14.35 1.92 -5.01
CA GLY A 8 13.33 2.92 -4.74
C GLY A 8 11.99 2.22 -4.54
N PRO A 9 11.02 2.83 -3.84
CA PRO A 9 9.69 2.26 -3.73
C PRO A 9 9.17 1.99 -5.14
N ALA A 10 8.89 0.73 -5.45
CA ALA A 10 8.26 0.38 -6.72
C ALA A 10 6.88 1.04 -6.73
N GLN A 11 6.67 1.93 -7.71
CA GLN A 11 5.36 2.51 -7.98
C GLN A 11 4.38 1.35 -8.18
N ALA A 12 3.30 1.35 -7.41
CA ALA A 12 2.45 0.17 -7.40
C ALA A 12 1.47 0.15 -8.57
N HIS A 13 1.08 1.33 -9.06
CA HIS A 13 0.47 1.50 -10.37
C HIS A 13 1.50 1.24 -11.47
N ASP A 14 1.26 0.16 -12.21
CA ASP A 14 2.03 -0.18 -13.39
C ASP A 14 1.27 0.32 -14.61
N HIS A 15 1.81 1.34 -15.29
CA HIS A 15 1.22 1.87 -16.52
C HIS A 15 1.14 0.83 -17.65
N GLY A 16 1.83 -0.32 -17.52
CA GLY A 16 1.70 -1.49 -18.39
C GLY A 16 0.41 -2.30 -18.19
N HIS A 17 -0.37 -2.00 -17.16
CA HIS A 17 -1.66 -2.63 -16.84
C HIS A 17 -2.83 -1.62 -16.82
N PRO A 18 -3.12 -0.94 -17.95
CA PRO A 18 -4.15 0.09 -18.02
C PRO A 18 -5.56 -0.42 -17.70
N GLU A 19 -5.82 -1.71 -17.81
CA GLU A 19 -7.07 -2.35 -17.41
C GLU A 19 -7.37 -2.21 -15.90
N LEU A 20 -6.36 -1.89 -15.08
CA LEU A 20 -6.51 -1.65 -13.66
C LEU A 20 -6.77 -0.19 -13.30
N ASN A 21 -6.65 0.76 -14.24
CA ASN A 21 -6.77 2.20 -13.95
C ASN A 21 -8.12 2.56 -13.31
N ALA A 22 -9.22 2.15 -13.95
CA ALA A 22 -10.56 2.40 -13.42
C ALA A 22 -10.79 1.72 -12.07
N TRP A 23 -10.12 0.60 -11.80
CA TRP A 23 -10.18 -0.03 -10.49
C TRP A 23 -9.45 0.82 -9.45
N TYR A 24 -8.22 1.26 -9.71
CA TYR A 24 -7.49 2.15 -8.81
C TYR A 24 -8.26 3.44 -8.50
N GLU A 25 -8.76 4.13 -9.52
CA GLU A 25 -9.55 5.36 -9.38
C GLU A 25 -10.83 5.16 -8.55
N SER A 26 -11.37 3.94 -8.52
CA SER A 26 -12.56 3.61 -7.74
C SER A 26 -12.28 3.36 -6.25
N LEU A 27 -11.02 3.12 -5.87
CA LEU A 27 -10.66 2.73 -4.51
C LEU A 27 -10.89 3.86 -3.51
N ARG A 28 -11.60 3.53 -2.43
CA ARG A 28 -11.90 4.45 -1.33
C ARG A 28 -11.81 3.69 -0.01
N SER A 29 -11.16 4.31 0.97
CA SER A 29 -11.27 3.92 2.36
C SER A 29 -12.33 4.80 3.05
N VAL A 30 -12.61 4.55 4.33
CA VAL A 30 -13.48 5.43 5.12
C VAL A 30 -12.89 6.84 5.22
N LYS A 31 -11.56 6.97 5.12
CA LYS A 31 -10.85 8.26 5.11
C LYS A 31 -11.01 9.04 3.80
N GLY A 32 -11.55 8.42 2.74
CA GLY A 32 -11.78 9.05 1.43
C GLY A 32 -11.13 8.30 0.26
N PRO A 33 -10.96 8.96 -0.90
CA PRO A 33 -10.33 8.34 -2.06
C PRO A 33 -8.87 7.98 -1.81
N CYS A 34 -8.44 6.85 -2.37
CA CYS A 34 -7.06 6.39 -2.25
C CYS A 34 -6.10 7.12 -3.19
N CYS A 35 -6.61 7.68 -4.31
CA CYS A 35 -5.91 8.18 -5.49
C CYS A 35 -5.90 7.16 -6.64
N ASP A 36 -5.31 7.51 -7.78
CA ASP A 36 -5.25 6.69 -9.02
C ASP A 36 -4.22 5.54 -8.97
N GLY A 37 -3.56 5.35 -7.82
CA GLY A 37 -2.54 4.33 -7.62
C GLY A 37 -1.12 4.80 -7.91
N SER A 38 -0.93 5.99 -8.51
CA SER A 38 0.41 6.51 -8.81
C SER A 38 1.25 6.76 -7.56
N ASP A 39 0.62 7.06 -6.43
CA ASP A 39 1.21 7.25 -5.11
C ASP A 39 1.22 5.98 -4.25
N ALA A 40 0.67 4.88 -4.76
CA ALA A 40 0.65 3.61 -4.07
C ALA A 40 2.05 2.97 -4.04
N LYS A 41 2.36 2.31 -2.92
CA LYS A 41 3.53 1.47 -2.73
C LYS A 41 3.12 0.00 -2.64
N ARG A 42 3.88 -0.88 -3.31
CA ARG A 42 3.78 -2.33 -3.11
C ARG A 42 4.49 -2.68 -1.82
N VAL A 43 3.88 -3.58 -1.05
CA VAL A 43 4.44 -4.09 0.19
C VAL A 43 4.72 -5.58 0.02
N ASP A 44 5.93 -6.00 0.36
CA ASP A 44 6.34 -7.41 0.34
C ASP A 44 5.70 -8.15 1.53
N ASP A 45 5.52 -9.46 1.41
CA ASP A 45 4.82 -10.26 2.43
C ASP A 45 5.49 -10.24 3.81
N ALA A 46 6.79 -9.97 3.88
CA ALA A 46 7.52 -9.80 5.14
C ALA A 46 7.33 -8.42 5.80
N ASP A 47 6.74 -7.47 5.07
CA ASP A 47 6.66 -6.05 5.43
C ASP A 47 5.23 -5.64 5.79
N TRP A 48 4.36 -6.60 6.07
CA TRP A 48 3.08 -6.39 6.72
C TRP A 48 2.67 -7.64 7.51
N ASP A 49 1.90 -7.45 8.57
CA ASP A 49 1.27 -8.56 9.29
C ASP A 49 -0.02 -8.08 9.98
N THR A 50 -0.65 -8.99 10.72
CA THR A 50 -1.70 -8.64 11.67
C THR A 50 -1.18 -8.75 13.09
N LYS A 51 -1.43 -7.71 13.89
CA LYS A 51 -1.12 -7.68 15.32
C LYS A 51 -2.35 -7.20 16.08
N ASP A 52 -2.75 -7.94 17.12
CA ASP A 52 -3.88 -7.60 18.00
C ASP A 52 -5.20 -7.34 17.25
N GLY A 53 -5.42 -8.03 16.12
CA GLY A 53 -6.64 -7.89 15.30
C GLY A 53 -6.58 -6.77 14.25
N HIS A 54 -5.51 -6.00 14.20
CA HIS A 54 -5.31 -4.91 13.25
C HIS A 54 -4.14 -5.20 12.31
N TYR A 55 -4.13 -4.59 11.13
CA TYR A 55 -2.97 -4.65 10.24
C TYR A 55 -1.89 -3.69 10.72
N ARG A 56 -0.63 -4.06 10.53
CA ARG A 56 0.48 -3.11 10.51
C ARG A 56 1.35 -3.36 9.30
N VAL A 57 2.00 -2.31 8.84
CA VAL A 57 2.82 -2.30 7.63
C VAL A 57 4.16 -1.63 7.91
N ARG A 58 5.23 -2.17 7.37
CA ARG A 58 6.56 -1.59 7.46
C ARG A 58 6.78 -0.62 6.30
N LEU A 59 6.87 0.66 6.61
CA LEU A 59 7.11 1.73 5.65
C LEU A 59 8.42 2.42 6.02
N GLU A 60 9.37 2.48 5.08
CA GLU A 60 10.64 3.20 5.28
C GLU A 60 11.42 2.72 6.53
N GLY A 61 11.27 1.43 6.87
CA GLY A 61 11.90 0.82 8.04
C GLY A 61 11.13 0.97 9.35
N GLU A 62 10.02 1.71 9.35
CA GLU A 62 9.14 1.90 10.51
C GLU A 62 7.92 0.97 10.42
N TRP A 63 7.60 0.27 11.50
CA TRP A 63 6.32 -0.43 11.63
C TRP A 63 5.23 0.55 12.01
N VAL A 64 4.20 0.66 11.17
CA VAL A 64 3.09 1.60 11.34
C VAL A 64 1.79 0.82 11.42
N ASP A 65 1.00 1.08 12.46
CA ASP A 65 -0.34 0.51 12.59
C ASP A 65 -1.25 1.11 11.51
N VAL A 66 -2.00 0.23 10.84
CA VAL A 66 -3.01 0.60 9.85
C VAL A 66 -4.32 0.82 10.59
N PRO A 67 -4.85 2.05 10.61
CA PRO A 67 -6.17 2.30 11.17
C PRO A 67 -7.23 1.52 10.40
N ASP A 68 -8.23 0.97 11.07
CA ASP A 68 -9.29 0.18 10.41
C ASP A 68 -10.01 0.99 9.33
N GLU A 69 -10.17 2.30 9.53
CA GLU A 69 -10.76 3.22 8.57
C GLU A 69 -9.91 3.43 7.30
N ALA A 70 -8.63 3.06 7.32
CA ALA A 70 -7.76 3.06 6.16
C ALA A 70 -7.81 1.74 5.37
N VAL A 71 -8.39 0.68 5.93
CA VAL A 71 -8.53 -0.59 5.21
C VAL A 71 -9.58 -0.46 4.12
N VAL A 72 -9.20 -0.77 2.89
CA VAL A 72 -10.10 -0.72 1.74
C VAL A 72 -10.79 -2.07 1.59
N ALA A 73 -12.12 -2.03 1.53
CA ALA A 73 -12.93 -3.22 1.33
C ALA A 73 -12.93 -3.66 -0.15
N GLY A 74 -13.08 -4.97 -0.38
CA GLY A 74 -13.20 -5.56 -1.71
C GLY A 74 -11.96 -6.33 -2.17
N PRO A 75 -11.99 -6.90 -3.37
CA PRO A 75 -10.89 -7.72 -3.87
C PRO A 75 -9.68 -6.87 -4.26
N ASN A 76 -8.50 -7.26 -3.77
CA ASN A 76 -7.25 -6.66 -4.17
C ASN A 76 -6.82 -7.20 -5.55
N ARG A 77 -7.05 -6.42 -6.61
CA ARG A 77 -6.74 -6.78 -8.00
C ARG A 77 -5.28 -6.51 -8.41
N ALA A 78 -4.49 -5.86 -7.56
CA ALA A 78 -3.06 -5.67 -7.80
C ALA A 78 -2.25 -6.96 -7.55
N GLY A 79 -2.84 -7.95 -6.87
CA GLY A 79 -2.21 -9.25 -6.61
C GLY A 79 -1.09 -9.21 -5.56
N ARG A 80 -0.87 -8.07 -4.89
CA ARG A 80 0.11 -7.85 -3.81
C ARG A 80 -0.47 -6.89 -2.79
N THR A 81 0.07 -6.86 -1.57
CA THR A 81 -0.32 -5.84 -0.57
C THR A 81 0.02 -4.44 -1.05
N MET A 82 -0.91 -3.51 -0.86
CA MET A 82 -0.82 -2.14 -1.37
C MET A 82 -1.08 -1.14 -0.25
N VAL A 83 -0.33 -0.05 -0.25
CA VAL A 83 -0.51 1.05 0.70
C VAL A 83 -0.39 2.40 0.00
N TRP A 84 -1.26 3.33 0.38
CA TRP A 84 -1.21 4.73 -0.04
C TRP A 84 -0.76 5.56 1.15
N PRO A 85 0.55 5.83 1.28
CA PRO A 85 1.05 6.60 2.40
C PRO A 85 0.79 8.09 2.20
N TYR A 86 0.63 8.80 3.32
CA TYR A 86 0.87 10.23 3.41
C TYR A 86 1.81 10.48 4.57
N TYR A 87 2.42 11.67 4.60
CA TYR A 87 3.38 12.01 5.65
C TYR A 87 2.74 12.99 6.62
N LEU A 88 2.84 12.69 7.90
CA LEU A 88 2.47 13.58 8.99
C LEU A 88 3.68 13.67 9.93
N ASP A 89 4.17 14.88 10.18
CA ASP A 89 5.35 15.13 11.01
C ASP A 89 6.61 14.35 10.57
N GLY A 90 6.74 14.07 9.28
CA GLY A 90 7.85 13.30 8.71
C GLY A 90 7.67 11.78 8.77
N HIS A 91 6.60 11.27 9.38
CA HIS A 91 6.33 9.85 9.50
C HIS A 91 5.27 9.38 8.48
N PRO A 92 5.47 8.22 7.82
CA PRO A 92 4.50 7.69 6.89
C PRO A 92 3.27 7.14 7.63
N ARG A 93 2.07 7.46 7.12
CA ARG A 93 0.78 7.00 7.67
C ARG A 93 -0.09 6.43 6.55
N PRO A 94 -0.81 5.32 6.76
CA PRO A 94 -1.73 4.78 5.75
C PRO A 94 -2.97 5.67 5.56
N ARG A 95 -3.19 6.15 4.33
CA ARG A 95 -4.48 6.67 3.86
C ARG A 95 -5.40 5.54 3.42
N CYS A 96 -4.82 4.63 2.64
CA CYS A 96 -5.45 3.39 2.21
C CYS A 96 -4.49 2.22 2.38
N PHE A 97 -5.05 1.07 2.71
CA PHE A 97 -4.35 -0.20 2.79
C PHE A 97 -5.24 -1.29 2.20
N MET A 98 -4.69 -2.06 1.25
CA MET A 98 -5.32 -3.27 0.77
C MET A 98 -4.41 -4.46 1.10
N PRO A 99 -4.84 -5.36 1.99
CA PRO A 99 -4.09 -6.58 2.25
C PRO A 99 -4.04 -7.43 0.98
N GLY A 100 -2.88 -8.03 0.72
CA GLY A 100 -2.75 -9.17 -0.16
C GLY A 100 -3.13 -10.47 0.56
N SER A 101 -3.10 -11.58 -0.15
CA SER A 101 -3.03 -12.88 0.52
C SER A 101 -1.65 -13.01 1.18
N MET A 102 -1.60 -13.35 2.47
CA MET A 102 -0.37 -13.89 3.06
C MET A 102 -0.12 -15.24 2.37
N GLY A 103 0.76 -15.24 1.38
CA GLY A 103 1.18 -16.45 0.66
C GLY A 103 2.10 -17.32 1.49
#